data_AF-A0A9Q0GHN6-F1
#
_entry.id   AF-A0A9Q0GHN6-F1
#
_cell.length_a   1.000
_cell.length_b   1.000
_cell.length_c   1.000
_cell.angle_alpha   90.00
_cell.angle_beta   90.00
_cell.angle_gamma   90.00
#
_symmetry.space_group_name_H-M   'P 1'
#
loop_
_entity.id
_entity.type
_entity.pdbx_description
1 polymer ?
#
loop_
_entity_poly.entity_id
_entity_poly.type
_entity_poly.pdbx_seq_one_letter_code
_entity_poly.pdbx_strand_id
1 'polypeptide(L)'
;MKLCKVEAVLAIWVCLILVVEAALKVDVEISMDEGTTYETYNEDLILPIRNSLKSGYINTIPNMSEKEVVGTARYGVFRIQIQEALVSVVIDINNLYVVGFHSNNAKAKPPNAYYYLKENNGKEVIPDGYKDAVGLFQGATALPLGYEGSYIAMGNRASVALGRQPLINAITTLYYRKEAINDWKKRFLVIIQMVSEAVRSGFVGNGVMERFEDWENSAPDEDIVEVENSWVKSSKAVTGAKTYAGDLVEPIVLPSGTVIKTINDVKKVGLVSLLNPSYLPTSRRGTLQSATSTRPDTLQSFSYKRKQKEISSTYTTKGLQEGPLQDNTLSARIINAARSFTKACSKVWKKSCFAQAWFKQGPQEIKQAKLEEKTIHLITLEE
;
A
#
# COMPACT_ATOMS: atom_id res chain seq x y z
N MET A 1 43.61 23.09 -16.59
CA MET A 1 42.88 21.91 -17.12
C MET A 1 42.65 20.77 -16.12
N LYS A 2 43.28 20.72 -14.93
CA LYS A 2 43.09 19.64 -13.95
C LYS A 2 41.87 19.80 -13.02
N LEU A 3 41.43 21.04 -12.73
CA LEU A 3 40.28 21.31 -11.84
C LEU A 3 38.93 20.81 -12.41
N CYS A 4 38.68 20.95 -13.72
CA CYS A 4 37.42 20.50 -14.34
C CYS A 4 37.18 18.98 -14.26
N LYS A 5 38.23 18.16 -14.16
CA LYS A 5 38.07 16.70 -14.10
C LYS A 5 37.56 16.24 -12.73
N VAL A 6 37.99 16.90 -11.66
CA VAL A 6 37.56 16.56 -10.28
C VAL A 6 36.11 16.97 -10.06
N GLU A 7 35.70 18.15 -10.54
CA GLU A 7 34.33 18.63 -10.44
C GLU A 7 33.34 17.77 -11.27
N ALA A 8 33.74 17.30 -12.46
CA ALA A 8 32.92 16.41 -13.27
C ALA A 8 32.74 15.02 -12.63
N VAL A 9 33.79 14.46 -12.03
CA VAL A 9 33.71 13.16 -11.33
C VAL A 9 32.84 13.29 -10.09
N LEU A 10 32.97 14.37 -9.30
CA LEU A 10 32.10 14.63 -8.15
C LEU A 10 30.64 14.83 -8.57
N ALA A 11 30.38 15.56 -9.66
CA ALA A 11 29.02 15.75 -10.16
C ALA A 11 28.39 14.44 -10.64
N ILE A 12 29.14 13.59 -11.35
CA ILE A 12 28.69 12.25 -11.76
C ILE A 12 28.46 11.35 -10.54
N TRP A 13 29.36 11.40 -9.55
CA TRP A 13 29.24 10.59 -8.33
C TRP A 13 28.04 11.03 -7.48
N VAL A 14 27.80 12.34 -7.34
CA VAL A 14 26.60 12.89 -6.68
C VAL A 14 25.33 12.59 -7.49
N CYS A 15 25.37 12.67 -8.82
CA CYS A 15 24.23 12.26 -9.65
C CYS A 15 23.96 10.76 -9.52
N LEU A 16 24.98 9.90 -9.47
CA LEU A 16 24.83 8.46 -9.25
C LEU A 16 24.28 8.14 -7.86
N ILE A 17 24.68 8.89 -6.82
CA ILE A 17 24.12 8.75 -5.46
C ILE A 17 22.69 9.25 -5.39
N LEU A 18 22.37 10.35 -6.08
CA LEU A 18 20.99 10.88 -6.14
C LEU A 18 20.06 10.05 -7.04
N VAL A 19 20.60 9.19 -7.90
CA VAL A 19 19.82 8.34 -8.83
C VAL A 19 19.43 6.98 -8.25
N VAL A 20 19.96 6.55 -7.09
CA VAL A 20 19.75 5.18 -6.58
C VAL A 20 19.25 5.15 -5.13
N GLU A 21 18.25 5.96 -4.81
CA GLU A 21 17.27 5.54 -3.81
C GLU A 21 15.94 5.34 -4.56
N ALA A 22 15.72 4.12 -5.04
CA ALA A 22 14.38 3.68 -5.35
C ALA A 22 13.62 3.59 -4.02
N ALA A 23 13.15 4.74 -3.53
CA ALA A 23 12.37 4.82 -2.31
C ALA A 23 11.14 3.93 -2.47
N LEU A 24 10.85 3.14 -1.44
CA LEU A 24 9.64 2.33 -1.42
C LEU A 24 8.44 3.23 -1.57
N LYS A 25 7.46 2.81 -2.37
CA LYS A 25 6.23 3.57 -2.54
C LYS A 25 5.44 3.66 -1.23
N VAL A 26 5.49 2.60 -0.43
CA VAL A 26 4.92 2.54 0.91
C VAL A 26 6.07 2.22 1.87
N ASP A 27 6.33 3.15 2.78
CA ASP A 27 7.23 3.00 3.93
C ASP A 27 6.61 3.77 5.09
N VAL A 28 5.78 3.07 5.87
CA VAL A 28 4.96 3.68 6.93
C VAL A 28 5.30 3.01 8.26
N GLU A 29 5.38 3.77 9.34
CA GLU A 29 5.61 3.23 10.68
C GLU A 29 4.65 3.87 11.67
N ILE A 30 4.07 3.04 12.53
CA ILE A 30 3.28 3.47 13.67
C ILE A 30 3.82 2.83 14.94
N SER A 31 3.85 3.59 16.03
CA SER A 31 4.00 3.06 17.38
C SER A 31 2.64 2.93 18.02
N MET A 32 2.33 1.76 18.59
CA MET A 32 1.07 1.52 19.27
C MET A 32 1.30 0.95 20.68
N ASP A 33 0.35 1.24 21.55
CA ASP A 33 0.23 0.78 22.92
C ASP A 33 -1.26 0.63 23.31
N GLU A 34 -1.54 0.37 24.58
CA GLU A 34 -2.91 0.26 25.09
C GLU A 34 -3.71 1.57 25.02
N GLY A 35 -3.05 2.72 24.86
CA GLY A 35 -3.66 4.04 24.77
C GLY A 35 -3.93 4.51 23.33
N THR A 36 -3.44 3.78 22.33
CA THR A 36 -3.59 4.16 20.91
C THR A 36 -5.05 4.22 20.52
N THR A 37 -5.51 5.36 19.98
CA THR A 37 -6.90 5.54 19.55
C THR A 37 -7.09 5.13 18.09
N TYR A 38 -8.35 4.97 17.68
CA TYR A 38 -8.64 4.74 16.25
C TYR A 38 -8.14 5.90 15.38
N GLU A 39 -8.25 7.14 15.86
CA GLU A 39 -7.80 8.33 15.14
C GLU A 39 -6.30 8.24 14.82
N THR A 40 -5.46 8.01 15.82
CA THR A 40 -4.01 7.82 15.64
C THR A 40 -3.72 6.67 14.68
N TYR A 41 -4.37 5.52 14.86
CA TYR A 41 -4.18 4.38 13.97
C TYR A 41 -4.60 4.69 12.51
N ASN A 42 -5.68 5.41 12.30
CA ASN A 42 -6.15 5.76 10.97
C ASN A 42 -5.24 6.83 10.32
N GLU A 43 -4.83 7.86 11.07
CA GLU A 43 -4.00 8.96 10.58
C GLU A 43 -2.53 8.58 10.37
N ASP A 44 -1.98 7.70 11.21
CA ASP A 44 -0.56 7.36 11.18
C ASP A 44 -0.26 6.05 10.42
N LEU A 45 -1.27 5.18 10.20
CA LEU A 45 -1.08 3.93 9.47
C LEU A 45 -1.94 3.85 8.20
N ILE A 46 -3.27 3.93 8.33
CA ILE A 46 -4.19 3.60 7.22
C ILE A 46 -4.16 4.68 6.13
N LEU A 47 -4.30 5.96 6.50
CA LEU A 47 -4.30 7.07 5.54
C LEU A 47 -2.95 7.24 4.82
N PRO A 48 -1.78 7.14 5.49
CA PRO A 48 -0.48 7.19 4.81
C PRO A 48 -0.34 6.08 3.77
N ILE A 49 -0.72 4.83 4.09
CA ILE A 49 -0.67 3.73 3.11
C ILE A 49 -1.60 4.04 1.92
N ARG A 50 -2.84 4.46 2.17
CA ARG A 50 -3.78 4.83 1.09
C ARG A 50 -3.22 5.94 0.21
N ASN A 51 -2.65 6.98 0.80
CA ASN A 51 -2.09 8.13 0.10
C ASN A 51 -0.87 7.74 -0.74
N SER A 52 -0.01 6.88 -0.21
CA SER A 52 1.14 6.33 -0.93
C SER A 52 0.74 5.54 -2.18
N LEU A 53 -0.36 4.77 -2.12
CA LEU A 53 -0.80 3.91 -3.21
C LEU A 53 -1.58 4.65 -4.31
N LYS A 54 -2.22 5.76 -3.94
CA LYS A 54 -3.03 6.59 -4.83
C LYS A 54 -2.21 7.09 -6.01
N SER A 55 -2.65 6.71 -7.21
CA SER A 55 -2.08 7.17 -8.48
C SER A 55 -2.98 8.15 -9.23
N GLY A 56 -4.25 8.26 -8.82
CA GLY A 56 -5.25 9.09 -9.47
C GLY A 56 -6.65 8.74 -8.98
N TYR A 57 -7.63 9.02 -9.83
CA TYR A 57 -9.04 8.71 -9.57
C TYR A 57 -9.69 8.08 -10.81
N ILE A 58 -10.54 7.08 -10.59
CA ILE A 58 -11.52 6.60 -11.58
C ILE A 58 -12.89 6.93 -11.02
N ASN A 59 -13.74 7.61 -11.80
CA ASN A 59 -15.12 7.90 -11.37
C ASN A 59 -15.20 8.54 -9.96
N THR A 60 -14.24 9.42 -9.63
CA THR A 60 -14.02 10.07 -8.31
C THR A 60 -13.56 9.17 -7.16
N ILE A 61 -13.32 7.88 -7.42
CA ILE A 61 -12.83 6.91 -6.44
C ILE A 61 -11.29 6.87 -6.52
N PRO A 62 -10.56 6.99 -5.38
CA PRO A 62 -9.12 6.84 -5.36
C PRO A 62 -8.69 5.49 -5.94
N ASN A 63 -7.61 5.51 -6.71
CA ASN A 63 -7.23 4.34 -7.49
C ASN A 63 -5.71 4.08 -7.45
N MET A 64 -5.34 2.79 -7.43
CA MET A 64 -3.95 2.31 -7.45
C MET A 64 -3.37 2.31 -8.87
N SER A 65 -2.05 2.10 -9.04
CA SER A 65 -1.39 2.29 -10.35
C SER A 65 -2.03 1.46 -11.48
N GLU A 66 -2.16 2.07 -12.67
CA GLU A 66 -2.56 1.40 -13.93
C GLU A 66 -1.55 0.38 -14.42
N LYS A 67 -0.28 0.63 -14.11
CA LYS A 67 0.83 -0.17 -14.56
C LYS A 67 1.29 -1.05 -13.42
N GLU A 68 1.55 -2.30 -13.75
CA GLU A 68 2.23 -3.20 -12.83
C GLU A 68 3.54 -2.60 -12.38
N VAL A 69 3.72 -2.53 -11.08
CA VAL A 69 5.01 -2.22 -10.51
C VAL A 69 5.76 -3.53 -10.35
N VAL A 70 6.98 -3.56 -10.87
CA VAL A 70 7.87 -4.73 -10.90
C VAL A 70 9.15 -4.46 -10.09
N GLY A 71 9.91 -5.51 -9.80
CA GLY A 71 11.15 -5.41 -9.04
C GLY A 71 10.93 -4.98 -7.58
N THR A 72 11.94 -4.34 -6.98
CA THR A 72 11.91 -3.87 -5.58
C THR A 72 10.78 -2.90 -5.31
N ALA A 73 10.43 -2.05 -6.28
CA ALA A 73 9.37 -1.05 -6.16
C ALA A 73 7.96 -1.67 -6.04
N ARG A 74 7.79 -2.96 -6.39
CA ARG A 74 6.52 -3.70 -6.22
C ARG A 74 6.13 -3.87 -4.75
N TYR A 75 7.09 -3.79 -3.84
CA TYR A 75 6.86 -4.11 -2.45
C TYR A 75 6.80 -2.84 -1.61
N GLY A 76 5.77 -2.78 -0.78
CA GLY A 76 5.59 -1.77 0.25
C GLY A 76 5.87 -2.37 1.62
N VAL A 77 6.31 -1.55 2.57
CA VAL A 77 6.48 -1.96 3.96
C VAL A 77 5.68 -1.04 4.86
N PHE A 78 4.95 -1.64 5.79
CA PHE A 78 4.48 -0.91 6.97
C PHE A 78 5.03 -1.57 8.23
N ARG A 79 5.35 -0.77 9.24
CA ARG A 79 5.93 -1.23 10.50
C ARG A 79 5.01 -0.88 11.64
N ILE A 80 4.82 -1.84 12.54
CA ILE A 80 4.08 -1.63 13.78
C ILE A 80 5.03 -1.92 14.94
N GLN A 81 5.27 -0.90 15.75
CA GLN A 81 6.09 -0.94 16.95
C GLN A 81 5.21 -1.06 18.19
N ILE A 82 5.37 -2.12 18.97
CA ILE A 82 4.75 -2.29 20.29
C ILE A 82 5.85 -2.42 21.34
N GLN A 83 6.07 -1.41 22.17
CA GLN A 83 7.19 -1.38 23.14
C GLN A 83 8.54 -1.62 22.42
N GLU A 84 9.21 -2.76 22.63
CA GLU A 84 10.41 -3.18 21.90
C GLU A 84 10.14 -4.04 20.65
N ALA A 85 8.90 -4.52 20.48
CA ALA A 85 8.50 -5.39 19.38
C ALA A 85 8.21 -4.62 18.08
N LEU A 86 9.21 -4.54 17.20
CA LEU A 86 9.06 -4.02 15.83
C LEU A 86 8.80 -5.16 14.83
N VAL A 87 7.66 -5.13 14.16
CA VAL A 87 7.38 -6.02 13.02
C VAL A 87 7.19 -5.18 11.77
N SER A 88 7.97 -5.50 10.73
CA SER A 88 7.82 -4.92 9.39
C SER A 88 7.02 -5.88 8.53
N VAL A 89 5.83 -5.49 8.10
CA VAL A 89 4.97 -6.31 7.22
C VAL A 89 5.15 -5.84 5.79
N VAL A 90 5.38 -6.79 4.88
CA VAL A 90 5.56 -6.52 3.46
C VAL A 90 4.26 -6.76 2.74
N ILE A 91 3.88 -5.81 1.89
CA ILE A 91 2.72 -5.90 1.00
C ILE A 91 3.14 -5.78 -0.46
N ASP A 92 2.42 -6.45 -1.34
CA ASP A 92 2.49 -6.19 -2.78
C ASP A 92 1.61 -4.99 -3.11
N ILE A 93 2.19 -3.89 -3.58
CA ILE A 93 1.45 -2.64 -3.84
C ILE A 93 0.48 -2.76 -5.02
N ASN A 94 0.64 -3.78 -5.86
CA ASN A 94 -0.27 -4.01 -6.99
C ASN A 94 -1.62 -4.54 -6.52
N ASN A 95 -1.72 -5.13 -5.33
CA ASN A 95 -2.95 -5.78 -4.86
C ASN A 95 -3.20 -5.68 -3.34
N LEU A 96 -2.32 -5.05 -2.57
CA LEU A 96 -2.37 -4.92 -1.10
C LEU A 96 -2.30 -6.24 -0.32
N TYR A 97 -1.91 -7.35 -0.96
CA TYR A 97 -1.73 -8.61 -0.25
C TYR A 97 -0.47 -8.58 0.59
N VAL A 98 -0.58 -9.08 1.82
CA VAL A 98 0.58 -9.35 2.67
C VAL A 98 1.37 -10.50 2.04
N VAL A 99 2.67 -10.30 1.84
CA VAL A 99 3.58 -11.31 1.28
C VAL A 99 4.52 -11.90 2.32
N GLY A 100 4.66 -11.25 3.47
CA GLY A 100 5.49 -11.74 4.56
C GLY A 100 5.66 -10.71 5.66
N PHE A 101 6.46 -11.05 6.67
CA PHE A 101 6.89 -10.12 7.71
C PHE A 101 8.34 -10.33 8.08
N HIS A 102 8.97 -9.27 8.53
CA HIS A 102 10.31 -9.25 9.09
C HIS A 102 10.24 -8.94 10.58
N SER A 103 11.09 -9.64 11.32
CA SER A 103 11.28 -9.44 12.75
C SER A 103 12.77 -9.51 13.07
N ASN A 104 13.26 -8.48 13.74
CA ASN A 104 14.60 -8.43 14.32
C ASN A 104 14.50 -8.53 15.85
N ASN A 105 14.67 -9.75 16.36
CA ASN A 105 14.62 -10.05 17.78
C ASN A 105 15.89 -10.80 18.18
N ALA A 106 16.79 -10.14 18.91
CA ALA A 106 18.07 -10.68 19.33
C ALA A 106 17.99 -11.99 20.14
N LYS A 107 16.84 -12.24 20.79
CA LYS A 107 16.61 -13.46 21.57
C LYS A 107 16.05 -14.62 20.74
N ALA A 108 15.55 -14.35 19.54
CA ALA A 108 15.00 -15.36 18.64
C ALA A 108 16.10 -16.01 17.78
N LYS A 109 15.81 -17.18 17.22
CA LYS A 109 16.73 -17.89 16.30
C LYS A 109 16.04 -18.14 14.95
N PRO A 110 16.56 -17.63 13.82
CA PRO A 110 17.65 -16.63 13.72
C PRO A 110 17.19 -15.24 14.20
N PRO A 111 18.05 -14.37 14.75
CA PRO A 111 17.59 -13.13 15.36
C PRO A 111 16.97 -12.15 14.35
N ASN A 112 17.59 -12.02 13.18
CA ASN A 112 17.12 -11.22 12.06
C ASN A 112 16.48 -12.14 11.01
N ALA A 113 15.15 -12.16 10.90
CA ALA A 113 14.43 -13.10 10.04
C ALA A 113 13.35 -12.40 9.22
N TYR A 114 13.22 -12.81 7.96
CA TYR A 114 12.09 -12.49 7.10
C TYR A 114 11.33 -13.76 6.76
N TYR A 115 10.07 -13.82 7.19
CA TYR A 115 9.16 -14.92 6.95
C TYR A 115 8.23 -14.58 5.78
N TYR A 116 8.23 -15.42 4.75
CA TYR A 116 7.46 -15.17 3.53
C TYR A 116 6.39 -16.22 3.27
N LEU A 117 5.30 -15.75 2.68
CA LEU A 117 4.16 -16.53 2.24
C LEU A 117 4.39 -17.05 0.81
N LYS A 118 3.58 -18.02 0.41
CA LYS A 118 3.46 -18.43 -1.00
C LYS A 118 2.44 -17.56 -1.72
N GLU A 119 2.69 -17.31 -3.00
CA GLU A 119 1.69 -16.82 -3.94
C GLU A 119 0.62 -17.90 -4.14
N ASN A 120 -0.58 -17.50 -4.57
CA ASN A 120 -1.71 -18.42 -4.81
C ASN A 120 -1.45 -19.44 -5.95
N ASN A 121 -0.34 -19.31 -6.67
CA ASN A 121 0.13 -20.27 -7.67
C ASN A 121 1.16 -21.28 -7.09
N GLY A 122 1.39 -21.25 -5.77
CA GLY A 122 2.34 -22.09 -5.05
C GLY A 122 3.79 -21.61 -5.09
N LYS A 123 4.12 -20.54 -5.83
CA LYS A 123 5.48 -19.98 -5.89
C LYS A 123 5.81 -19.23 -4.60
N GLU A 124 7.08 -19.28 -4.21
CA GLU A 124 7.60 -18.54 -3.06
C GLU A 124 7.68 -17.04 -3.40
N VAL A 125 7.17 -16.19 -2.51
CA VAL A 125 7.25 -14.72 -2.66
C VAL A 125 8.44 -14.21 -1.86
N ILE A 126 9.62 -14.22 -2.47
CA ILE A 126 10.77 -13.52 -1.90
C ILE A 126 10.86 -12.20 -2.68
N PRO A 127 10.64 -11.04 -2.03
CA PRO A 127 10.76 -9.75 -2.70
C PRO A 127 12.11 -9.61 -3.43
N ASP A 128 12.05 -9.18 -4.69
CA ASP A 128 13.25 -8.81 -5.44
C ASP A 128 14.04 -7.75 -4.64
N GLY A 129 15.37 -7.87 -4.60
CA GLY A 129 16.24 -7.03 -3.79
C GLY A 129 16.34 -7.41 -2.30
N TYR A 130 15.67 -8.48 -1.84
CA TYR A 130 15.87 -9.01 -0.48
C TYR A 130 17.35 -9.32 -0.15
N LYS A 131 18.17 -9.68 -1.15
CA LYS A 131 19.56 -10.12 -0.98
C LYS A 131 20.62 -9.04 -1.22
N ASP A 132 20.25 -7.88 -1.78
CA ASP A 132 21.23 -6.88 -2.19
C ASP A 132 21.48 -5.85 -1.08
N ALA A 133 22.65 -5.21 -1.10
CA ALA A 133 23.09 -4.27 -0.06
C ALA A 133 22.19 -3.01 0.12
N VAL A 134 21.17 -2.86 -0.73
CA VAL A 134 20.15 -1.77 -0.71
C VAL A 134 18.73 -2.35 -0.57
N GLY A 135 18.61 -3.57 -0.05
CA GLY A 135 17.37 -4.32 0.10
C GLY A 135 16.52 -3.99 1.32
N LEU A 136 15.26 -4.42 1.30
CA LEU A 136 14.27 -4.19 2.38
C LEU A 136 14.73 -4.66 3.77
N PHE A 137 15.39 -5.83 3.84
CA PHE A 137 15.84 -6.43 5.11
C PHE A 137 17.23 -7.03 4.96
N GLN A 138 18.23 -6.17 4.80
CA GLN A 138 19.62 -6.57 4.65
C GLN A 138 20.08 -7.53 5.75
N GLY A 139 20.69 -8.65 5.35
CA GLY A 139 21.24 -9.64 6.27
C GLY A 139 20.20 -10.46 7.05
N ALA A 140 18.90 -10.34 6.72
CA ALA A 140 17.90 -11.21 7.28
C ALA A 140 18.04 -12.64 6.74
N THR A 141 17.63 -13.61 7.55
CA THR A 141 17.45 -15.00 7.08
C THR A 141 16.05 -15.17 6.50
N ALA A 142 15.95 -15.61 5.24
CA ALA A 142 14.67 -15.84 4.58
C ALA A 142 14.12 -17.20 4.98
N LEU A 143 12.89 -17.24 5.50
CA LEU A 143 12.25 -18.46 5.99
C LEU A 143 10.86 -18.62 5.38
N PRO A 144 10.58 -19.71 4.64
CA PRO A 144 9.25 -19.95 4.12
C PRO A 144 8.29 -20.32 5.25
N LEU A 145 7.08 -19.78 5.21
CA LEU A 145 5.98 -20.17 6.11
C LEU A 145 5.27 -21.44 5.65
N GLY A 146 5.41 -21.81 4.38
CA GLY A 146 4.86 -23.05 3.81
C GLY A 146 3.40 -22.97 3.37
N TYR A 147 2.69 -21.88 3.65
CA TYR A 147 1.29 -21.63 3.25
C TYR A 147 1.11 -20.32 2.48
N GLU A 148 -0.02 -20.22 1.77
CA GLU A 148 -0.38 -19.06 0.93
C GLU A 148 -1.00 -17.91 1.73
N GLY A 149 -0.97 -16.72 1.14
CA GLY A 149 -1.60 -15.52 1.70
C GLY A 149 -3.13 -15.43 1.57
N SER A 150 -3.78 -16.42 0.96
CA SER A 150 -5.22 -16.41 0.71
C SER A 150 -6.04 -16.74 1.98
N TYR A 151 -7.24 -16.19 2.11
CA TYR A 151 -8.16 -16.53 3.19
C TYR A 151 -8.46 -18.04 3.26
N ILE A 152 -8.52 -18.73 2.11
CA ILE A 152 -8.71 -20.19 2.05
C ILE A 152 -7.56 -20.92 2.77
N ALA A 153 -6.32 -20.50 2.56
CA ALA A 153 -5.15 -21.12 3.17
C ALA A 153 -4.96 -20.72 4.66
N MET A 154 -5.38 -19.50 5.02
CA MET A 154 -5.26 -18.97 6.37
C MET A 154 -6.38 -19.43 7.32
N GLY A 155 -7.56 -19.75 6.79
CA GLY A 155 -8.72 -20.23 7.55
C GLY A 155 -9.83 -19.18 7.67
N ASN A 156 -10.79 -19.45 8.56
CA ASN A 156 -11.97 -18.60 8.69
C ASN A 156 -11.63 -17.28 9.39
N ARG A 157 -11.74 -16.16 8.67
CA ARG A 157 -11.55 -14.80 9.22
C ARG A 157 -12.58 -14.40 10.28
N ALA A 158 -13.78 -14.97 10.26
CA ALA A 158 -14.76 -14.81 11.35
C ALA A 158 -14.36 -15.53 12.65
N SER A 159 -13.25 -16.29 12.66
CA SER A 159 -12.73 -16.95 13.86
C SER A 159 -11.71 -16.11 14.64
N VAL A 160 -11.36 -14.92 14.15
CA VAL A 160 -10.44 -14.01 14.83
C VAL A 160 -11.14 -12.72 15.22
N ALA A 161 -10.87 -12.27 16.45
CA ALA A 161 -11.32 -10.96 16.90
C ALA A 161 -10.49 -9.86 16.24
N LEU A 162 -11.12 -8.71 15.99
CA LEU A 162 -10.48 -7.49 15.50
C LEU A 162 -10.51 -6.41 16.58
N GLY A 163 -9.54 -5.51 16.55
CA GLY A 163 -9.40 -4.42 17.52
C GLY A 163 -7.95 -4.17 17.92
N ARG A 164 -7.72 -3.13 18.73
CA ARG A 164 -6.37 -2.74 19.18
C ARG A 164 -5.64 -3.88 19.88
N GLN A 165 -6.28 -4.55 20.83
CA GLN A 165 -5.65 -5.64 21.59
C GLN A 165 -5.34 -6.86 20.71
N PRO A 166 -6.24 -7.33 19.83
CA PRO A 166 -5.92 -8.35 18.83
C PRO A 166 -4.72 -8.01 17.96
N LEU A 167 -4.60 -6.75 17.51
CA LEU A 167 -3.47 -6.31 16.69
C LEU A 167 -2.16 -6.28 17.49
N ILE A 168 -2.17 -5.72 18.70
CA ILE A 168 -1.03 -5.77 19.65
C ILE A 168 -0.58 -7.22 19.87
N ASN A 169 -1.54 -8.12 20.13
CA ASN A 169 -1.26 -9.54 20.34
C ASN A 169 -0.69 -10.19 19.08
N ALA A 170 -1.19 -9.84 17.88
CA ALA A 170 -0.66 -10.35 16.62
C ALA A 170 0.80 -9.94 16.41
N ILE A 171 1.11 -8.65 16.57
CA ILE A 171 2.46 -8.11 16.36
C ILE A 171 3.44 -8.67 17.39
N THR A 172 3.08 -8.67 18.67
CA THR A 172 3.94 -9.23 19.72
C THR A 172 4.16 -10.74 19.54
N THR A 173 3.13 -11.50 19.13
CA THR A 173 3.27 -12.93 18.83
C THR A 173 4.26 -13.18 17.70
N LEU A 174 4.15 -12.44 16.59
CA LEU A 174 5.06 -12.57 15.45
C LEU A 174 6.49 -12.14 15.81
N TYR A 175 6.66 -11.05 16.57
CA TYR A 175 7.96 -10.55 16.99
C TYR A 175 8.70 -11.54 17.91
N TYR A 176 7.99 -12.07 18.92
CA TYR A 176 8.56 -13.03 19.87
C TYR A 176 8.56 -14.45 19.34
N ARG A 177 7.92 -14.70 18.19
CA ARG A 177 7.73 -16.03 17.59
C ARG A 177 7.10 -16.99 18.58
N LYS A 178 6.12 -16.47 19.33
CA LYS A 178 5.27 -17.27 20.19
C LYS A 178 4.41 -18.14 19.27
N GLU A 179 4.10 -19.36 19.70
CA GLU A 179 3.28 -20.33 18.95
C GLU A 179 3.97 -21.03 17.77
N ALA A 180 3.35 -22.10 17.28
CA ALA A 180 3.81 -22.78 16.09
C ALA A 180 3.51 -21.95 14.83
N ILE A 181 4.33 -22.10 13.79
CA ILE A 181 4.17 -21.36 12.51
C ILE A 181 2.75 -21.48 11.94
N ASN A 182 2.08 -22.62 12.10
CA ASN A 182 0.71 -22.80 11.62
C ASN A 182 -0.32 -21.92 12.37
N ASP A 183 -0.07 -21.58 13.63
CA ASP A 183 -0.96 -20.72 14.42
C ASP A 183 -0.81 -19.25 14.06
N TRP A 184 0.33 -18.87 13.44
CA TRP A 184 0.54 -17.49 12.95
C TRP A 184 -0.45 -17.09 11.86
N LYS A 185 -1.11 -18.04 11.19
CA LYS A 185 -2.21 -17.77 10.25
C LYS A 185 -3.27 -16.86 10.87
N LYS A 186 -3.65 -17.09 12.14
CA LYS A 186 -4.62 -16.23 12.84
C LYS A 186 -4.11 -14.81 13.04
N ARG A 187 -2.80 -14.64 13.23
CA ARG A 187 -2.16 -13.33 13.41
C ARG A 187 -2.13 -12.56 12.10
N PHE A 188 -1.84 -13.26 10.99
CA PHE A 188 -1.99 -12.69 9.66
C PHE A 188 -3.43 -12.31 9.33
N LEU A 189 -4.43 -13.11 9.70
CA LEU A 189 -5.83 -12.76 9.50
C LEU A 189 -6.20 -11.44 10.18
N VAL A 190 -5.71 -11.21 11.40
CA VAL A 190 -5.89 -9.92 12.10
C VAL A 190 -5.21 -8.78 11.34
N ILE A 191 -3.93 -8.94 10.97
CA ILE A 191 -3.16 -7.91 10.27
C ILE A 191 -3.76 -7.58 8.90
N ILE A 192 -4.19 -8.58 8.13
CA ILE A 192 -4.77 -8.39 6.80
C ILE A 192 -6.09 -7.61 6.92
N GLN A 193 -7.00 -8.03 7.82
CA GLN A 193 -8.28 -7.36 8.00
C GLN A 193 -8.10 -5.94 8.55
N MET A 194 -7.23 -5.78 9.54
CA MET A 194 -6.99 -4.47 10.13
C MET A 194 -6.14 -3.56 9.26
N VAL A 195 -5.26 -4.03 8.37
CA VAL A 195 -4.43 -3.11 7.56
C VAL A 195 -4.84 -3.14 6.11
N SER A 196 -4.69 -4.28 5.42
CA SER A 196 -4.99 -4.37 3.99
C SER A 196 -6.46 -4.09 3.67
N GLU A 197 -7.41 -4.68 4.40
CA GLU A 197 -8.84 -4.48 4.13
C GLU A 197 -9.31 -3.10 4.58
N ALA A 198 -8.83 -2.59 5.71
CA ALA A 198 -9.07 -1.21 6.12
C ALA A 198 -8.51 -0.22 5.10
N VAL A 199 -7.33 -0.45 4.51
CA VAL A 199 -6.81 0.40 3.42
C VAL A 199 -7.71 0.31 2.18
N ARG A 200 -8.16 -0.88 1.80
CA ARG A 200 -9.03 -1.09 0.63
C ARG A 200 -10.43 -0.52 0.78
N SER A 201 -10.97 -0.46 1.99
CA SER A 201 -12.38 -0.14 2.22
C SER A 201 -12.59 0.74 3.45
N GLY A 202 -13.17 1.92 3.24
CA GLY A 202 -13.64 2.79 4.32
C GLY A 202 -14.71 2.12 5.19
N PHE A 203 -15.56 1.27 4.61
CA PHE A 203 -16.56 0.51 5.35
C PHE A 203 -15.92 -0.51 6.30
N VAL A 204 -14.91 -1.24 5.84
CA VAL A 204 -14.14 -2.14 6.72
C VAL A 204 -13.39 -1.32 7.77
N GLY A 205 -12.79 -0.20 7.39
CA GLY A 205 -12.15 0.73 8.34
C GLY A 205 -13.09 1.25 9.42
N ASN A 206 -14.34 1.59 9.08
CA ASN A 206 -15.36 1.99 10.05
C ASN A 206 -15.83 0.80 10.92
N GLY A 207 -15.93 -0.40 10.35
CA GLY A 207 -16.20 -1.61 11.13
C GLY A 207 -15.07 -1.92 12.13
N VAL A 208 -13.81 -1.66 11.74
CA VAL A 208 -12.66 -1.69 12.65
C VAL A 208 -12.76 -0.58 13.69
N MET A 209 -13.14 0.65 13.33
CA MET A 209 -13.33 1.78 14.26
C MET A 209 -14.28 1.41 15.41
N GLU A 210 -15.44 0.84 15.09
CA GLU A 210 -16.42 0.41 16.08
C GLU A 210 -15.85 -0.61 17.08
N ARG A 211 -14.80 -1.34 16.70
CA ARG A 211 -14.18 -2.41 17.49
C ARG A 211 -12.80 -2.05 17.99
N PHE A 212 -12.26 -0.88 17.63
CA PHE A 212 -10.85 -0.60 17.80
C PHE A 212 -10.49 -0.43 19.27
N GLU A 213 -11.32 0.31 19.99
CA GLU A 213 -11.16 0.61 21.41
C GLU A 213 -11.98 -0.33 22.31
N ASP A 214 -12.95 -1.04 21.72
CA ASP A 214 -13.81 -1.97 22.43
C ASP A 214 -13.00 -3.17 22.94
N TRP A 215 -13.02 -3.36 24.26
CA TRP A 215 -12.41 -4.51 24.91
C TRP A 215 -13.11 -5.84 24.58
N GLU A 216 -14.35 -5.77 24.07
CA GLU A 216 -15.17 -6.94 23.75
C GLU A 216 -14.79 -7.65 22.45
N ASN A 217 -13.78 -7.16 21.69
CA ASN A 217 -13.04 -7.93 20.68
C ASN A 217 -13.93 -8.86 19.85
N SER A 218 -14.74 -8.30 18.94
CA SER A 218 -15.65 -9.10 18.13
C SER A 218 -15.04 -9.51 16.79
N ALA A 219 -15.47 -10.66 16.28
CA ALA A 219 -15.20 -11.08 14.91
C ALA A 219 -15.82 -10.08 13.90
N PRO A 220 -15.29 -10.00 12.67
CA PRO A 220 -15.97 -9.27 11.59
C PRO A 220 -17.40 -9.81 11.42
N ASP A 221 -18.36 -8.92 11.18
CA ASP A 221 -19.70 -9.33 10.78
C ASP A 221 -19.72 -9.79 9.32
N GLU A 222 -20.82 -10.43 8.92
CA GLU A 222 -20.97 -11.00 7.58
C GLU A 222 -20.95 -9.93 6.48
N ASP A 223 -21.34 -8.69 6.79
CA ASP A 223 -21.29 -7.57 5.85
C ASP A 223 -19.85 -7.14 5.55
N ILE A 224 -18.99 -7.03 6.58
CA ILE A 224 -17.55 -6.80 6.42
C ILE A 224 -16.94 -7.88 5.54
N VAL A 225 -17.23 -9.15 5.85
CA VAL A 225 -16.74 -10.32 5.10
C VAL A 225 -17.18 -10.25 3.62
N GLU A 226 -18.41 -9.84 3.34
CA GLU A 226 -18.91 -9.71 1.97
C GLU A 226 -18.22 -8.55 1.21
N VAL A 227 -18.00 -7.41 1.87
CA VAL A 227 -17.26 -6.29 1.26
C VAL A 227 -15.83 -6.69 0.89
N GLU A 228 -15.14 -7.42 1.76
CA GLU A 228 -13.81 -7.96 1.49
C GLU A 228 -13.81 -8.91 0.28
N ASN A 229 -14.79 -9.82 0.20
CA ASN A 229 -14.94 -10.75 -0.94
C ASN A 229 -15.23 -10.02 -2.26
N SER A 230 -15.99 -8.94 -2.17
CA SER A 230 -16.48 -8.21 -3.33
C SER A 230 -15.48 -7.21 -3.88
N TRP A 231 -14.35 -6.91 -3.20
CA TRP A 231 -13.41 -5.86 -3.62
C TRP A 231 -12.99 -5.90 -5.09
N VAL A 232 -12.65 -7.10 -5.60
CA VAL A 232 -12.30 -7.32 -7.01
C VAL A 232 -13.47 -6.98 -7.94
N LYS A 233 -14.65 -7.47 -7.60
CA LYS A 233 -15.88 -7.27 -8.36
C LYS A 233 -16.26 -5.79 -8.38
N SER A 234 -16.21 -5.13 -7.23
CA SER A 234 -16.45 -3.69 -7.09
C SER A 234 -15.46 -2.88 -7.91
N SER A 235 -14.16 -3.21 -7.85
CA SER A 235 -13.13 -2.51 -8.62
C SER A 235 -13.40 -2.60 -10.12
N LYS A 236 -13.70 -3.80 -10.64
CA LYS A 236 -14.06 -3.99 -12.06
C LYS A 236 -15.30 -3.19 -12.45
N ALA A 237 -16.32 -3.17 -11.61
CA ALA A 237 -17.56 -2.43 -11.87
C ALA A 237 -17.30 -0.91 -11.89
N VAL A 238 -16.46 -0.40 -10.99
CA VAL A 238 -16.04 1.01 -10.95
C VAL A 238 -15.27 1.40 -12.20
N THR A 239 -14.32 0.57 -12.64
CA THR A 239 -13.54 0.81 -13.87
C THR A 239 -14.40 0.74 -15.13
N GLY A 240 -15.40 -0.15 -15.18
CA GLY A 240 -16.29 -0.33 -16.32
C GLY A 240 -17.46 0.68 -16.40
N ALA A 241 -17.72 1.45 -15.34
CA ALA A 241 -18.82 2.39 -15.32
C ALA A 241 -18.56 3.59 -16.25
N LYS A 242 -19.52 3.85 -17.15
CA LYS A 242 -19.41 4.90 -18.18
C LYS A 242 -19.66 6.31 -17.65
N THR A 243 -20.28 6.46 -16.48
CA THR A 243 -20.63 7.76 -15.88
C THR A 243 -20.43 7.74 -14.38
N TYR A 244 -20.17 8.92 -13.80
CA TYR A 244 -19.97 9.11 -12.35
C TYR A 244 -21.16 8.73 -11.46
N ALA A 245 -22.38 8.74 -12.00
CA ALA A 245 -23.60 8.33 -11.30
C ALA A 245 -24.08 6.92 -11.72
N GLY A 246 -23.33 6.26 -12.60
CA GLY A 246 -23.76 5.04 -13.26
C GLY A 246 -23.98 3.89 -12.28
N ASP A 247 -24.91 3.02 -12.66
CA ASP A 247 -25.11 1.74 -11.99
C ASP A 247 -23.86 0.88 -12.18
N LEU A 248 -23.50 0.14 -11.13
CA LEU A 248 -22.54 -0.94 -11.21
C LEU A 248 -23.13 -2.03 -12.11
N VAL A 249 -22.30 -2.58 -12.98
CA VAL A 249 -22.69 -3.70 -13.87
C VAL A 249 -23.26 -4.86 -13.06
N GLU A 250 -22.73 -5.10 -11.86
CA GLU A 250 -23.27 -6.04 -10.91
C GLU A 250 -23.32 -5.40 -9.52
N PRO A 251 -24.52 -5.21 -8.94
CA PRO A 251 -24.67 -4.78 -7.56
C PRO A 251 -24.02 -5.77 -6.58
N ILE A 252 -23.60 -5.24 -5.44
CA ILE A 252 -23.15 -6.03 -4.28
C ILE A 252 -24.29 -6.00 -3.27
N VAL A 253 -24.74 -7.18 -2.85
CA VAL A 253 -25.81 -7.33 -1.87
C VAL A 253 -25.17 -7.85 -0.59
N LEU A 254 -25.20 -7.02 0.45
CA LEU A 254 -24.70 -7.41 1.77
C LEU A 254 -25.73 -8.32 2.46
N PRO A 255 -25.29 -9.24 3.34
CA PRO A 255 -26.17 -10.07 4.17
C PRO A 255 -27.24 -9.28 4.94
N SER A 256 -26.97 -8.05 5.37
CA SER A 256 -27.97 -7.15 5.98
C SER A 256 -29.12 -6.72 5.07
N GLY A 257 -29.02 -7.00 3.76
CA GLY A 257 -29.94 -6.52 2.72
C GLY A 257 -29.55 -5.17 2.13
N THR A 258 -28.44 -4.56 2.58
CA THR A 258 -27.89 -3.34 1.98
C THR A 258 -27.40 -3.65 0.56
N VAL A 259 -27.76 -2.80 -0.40
CA VAL A 259 -27.36 -2.98 -1.81
C VAL A 259 -26.47 -1.82 -2.27
N ILE A 260 -25.23 -2.14 -2.67
CA ILE A 260 -24.31 -1.22 -3.31
C ILE A 260 -24.50 -1.39 -4.81
N LYS A 261 -25.17 -0.43 -5.46
CA LYS A 261 -25.53 -0.52 -6.88
C LYS A 261 -25.03 0.63 -7.72
N THR A 262 -24.50 1.69 -7.13
CA THR A 262 -23.95 2.85 -7.87
C THR A 262 -22.52 3.18 -7.45
N ILE A 263 -21.82 3.95 -8.29
CA ILE A 263 -20.53 4.57 -7.94
C ILE A 263 -20.62 5.41 -6.66
N ASN A 264 -21.73 6.12 -6.45
CA ASN A 264 -21.95 6.91 -5.25
C ASN A 264 -22.04 6.04 -3.99
N ASP A 265 -22.64 4.85 -4.09
CA ASP A 265 -22.67 3.89 -2.98
C ASP A 265 -21.26 3.36 -2.68
N VAL A 266 -20.48 3.06 -3.72
CA VAL A 266 -19.06 2.67 -3.56
C VAL A 266 -18.24 3.77 -2.88
N LYS A 267 -18.45 5.03 -3.25
CA LYS A 267 -17.76 6.17 -2.64
C LYS A 267 -18.09 6.29 -1.15
N LYS A 268 -19.34 6.05 -0.74
CA LYS A 268 -19.73 6.03 0.68
C LYS A 268 -19.06 4.91 1.45
N VAL A 269 -18.87 3.76 0.81
CA VAL A 269 -18.15 2.60 1.34
C VAL A 269 -16.63 2.83 1.33
N GLY A 270 -16.13 3.86 0.64
CA GLY A 270 -14.73 4.27 0.65
C GLY A 270 -13.79 3.22 0.04
N LEU A 271 -14.22 2.52 -1.02
CA LEU A 271 -13.38 1.52 -1.67
C LEU A 271 -12.23 2.19 -2.45
N VAL A 272 -11.03 1.66 -2.36
CA VAL A 272 -9.92 1.97 -3.27
C VAL A 272 -10.00 1.00 -4.44
N SER A 273 -10.14 1.54 -5.66
CA SER A 273 -10.22 0.70 -6.86
C SER A 273 -8.83 0.17 -7.23
N LEU A 274 -8.78 -1.11 -7.61
CA LEU A 274 -7.70 -1.66 -8.39
C LEU A 274 -7.76 -1.17 -9.83
N LEU A 275 -6.59 -0.95 -10.41
CA LEU A 275 -6.44 -0.84 -11.84
C LEU A 275 -5.57 -2.00 -12.33
N ASN A 276 -6.06 -2.60 -13.42
CA ASN A 276 -5.63 -3.84 -14.05
C ASN A 276 -6.08 -5.16 -13.35
N PRO A 277 -7.29 -5.64 -13.70
CA PRO A 277 -7.82 -6.91 -13.20
C PRO A 277 -7.05 -8.15 -13.66
N SER A 278 -6.05 -8.01 -14.56
CA SER A 278 -5.19 -9.08 -15.04
C SER A 278 -4.17 -9.55 -13.99
N TYR A 279 -3.88 -8.71 -12.98
CA TYR A 279 -2.98 -9.03 -11.86
C TYR A 279 -3.68 -9.64 -10.66
N LEU A 280 -4.98 -9.86 -10.79
CA LEU A 280 -5.72 -10.61 -9.81
C LEU A 280 -5.38 -12.09 -9.99
N PRO A 281 -5.02 -12.81 -8.91
CA PRO A 281 -4.98 -14.26 -8.98
C PRO A 281 -6.36 -14.71 -9.44
N THR A 282 -6.42 -15.36 -10.60
CA THR A 282 -7.65 -15.99 -11.07
C THR A 282 -8.01 -17.05 -10.04
N SER A 283 -8.88 -16.73 -9.08
CA SER A 283 -9.50 -17.77 -8.29
C SER A 283 -10.26 -18.63 -9.29
N ARG A 284 -9.79 -19.86 -9.51
CA ARG A 284 -10.64 -20.87 -10.15
C ARG A 284 -11.92 -20.89 -9.34
N ARG A 285 -13.01 -20.61 -10.05
CA ARG A 285 -14.40 -20.60 -9.61
C ARG A 285 -14.64 -21.79 -8.66
N GLY A 286 -14.40 -21.59 -7.37
CA GLY A 286 -14.83 -22.50 -6.33
C GLY A 286 -16.33 -22.33 -6.26
N THR A 287 -17.06 -23.33 -6.73
CA THR A 287 -18.49 -23.46 -6.50
C THR A 287 -18.78 -23.09 -5.05
N LEU A 288 -19.62 -22.07 -4.85
CA LEU A 288 -20.30 -21.81 -3.58
C LEU A 288 -20.93 -23.13 -3.13
N GLN A 289 -20.25 -23.88 -2.24
CA GLN A 289 -20.94 -24.86 -1.42
C GLN A 289 -21.64 -24.04 -0.35
N SER A 290 -22.92 -23.78 -0.59
CA SER A 290 -23.87 -23.48 0.46
C SER A 290 -23.74 -24.56 1.52
N ALA A 291 -23.19 -24.23 2.68
CA ALA A 291 -23.32 -25.07 3.85
C ALA A 291 -24.81 -25.06 4.23
N THR A 292 -25.56 -26.05 3.76
CA THR A 292 -26.84 -26.44 4.36
C THR A 292 -26.55 -26.93 5.77
N SER A 293 -26.59 -26.00 6.72
CA SER A 293 -26.64 -26.32 8.14
C SER A 293 -28.07 -26.79 8.46
N THR A 294 -28.21 -28.09 8.67
CA THR A 294 -29.40 -28.68 9.29
C THR A 294 -29.52 -28.15 10.72
N ARG A 295 -30.58 -27.36 10.96
CA ARG A 295 -31.11 -26.98 12.27
C ARG A 295 -31.18 -28.19 13.23
N PRO A 296 -30.89 -27.96 14.52
CA PRO A 296 -31.80 -28.40 15.56
C PRO A 296 -32.42 -27.18 16.25
N ASP A 297 -33.74 -27.24 16.37
CA ASP A 297 -34.56 -26.28 17.10
C ASP A 297 -34.18 -26.24 18.59
N THR A 298 -33.67 -25.09 19.05
CA THR A 298 -33.93 -24.57 20.40
C THR A 298 -33.75 -23.06 20.37
N LEU A 299 -34.86 -22.34 20.23
CA LEU A 299 -34.95 -20.89 20.44
C LEU A 299 -34.87 -20.61 21.94
N GLN A 300 -33.75 -20.05 22.40
CA GLN A 300 -33.76 -19.14 23.55
C GLN A 300 -33.44 -17.73 23.04
N SER A 301 -34.45 -16.87 23.12
CA SER A 301 -34.42 -15.47 22.72
C SER A 301 -33.54 -14.65 23.65
N PHE A 302 -32.40 -14.17 23.17
CA PHE A 302 -31.74 -13.00 23.75
C PHE A 302 -32.20 -11.74 23.01
N SER A 303 -33.09 -11.00 23.65
CA SER A 303 -33.59 -9.70 23.18
C SER A 303 -32.48 -8.66 23.31
N TYR A 304 -31.82 -8.30 22.20
CA TYR A 304 -30.92 -7.14 22.15
C TYR A 304 -31.71 -5.88 21.76
N LYS A 305 -31.90 -4.96 22.71
CA LYS A 305 -32.50 -3.64 22.45
C LYS A 305 -31.46 -2.74 21.78
N ARG A 306 -31.59 -2.55 20.47
CA ARG A 306 -30.83 -1.54 19.70
C ARG A 306 -31.40 -0.15 20.00
N LYS A 307 -30.62 0.72 20.65
CA LYS A 307 -30.90 2.17 20.64
C LYS A 307 -30.39 2.73 19.32
N GLN A 308 -31.29 2.99 18.37
CA GLN A 308 -30.99 3.91 17.27
C GLN A 308 -30.87 5.30 17.87
N LYS A 309 -29.67 5.89 17.79
CA LYS A 309 -29.48 7.32 18.01
C LYS A 309 -29.21 7.91 16.64
N GLU A 310 -30.20 8.63 16.11
CA GLU A 310 -30.04 9.47 14.92
C GLU A 310 -28.94 10.49 15.21
N ILE A 311 -27.85 10.44 14.44
CA ILE A 311 -26.90 11.55 14.33
C ILE A 311 -27.06 12.10 12.93
N SER A 312 -27.92 13.12 12.83
CA SER A 312 -27.85 14.10 11.76
C SER A 312 -26.77 15.10 12.15
N SER A 313 -25.62 15.11 11.47
CA SER A 313 -24.63 16.19 11.61
C SER A 313 -24.39 16.85 10.26
N THR A 314 -24.95 18.05 10.17
CA THR A 314 -24.80 19.06 9.13
C THR A 314 -23.33 19.44 8.96
N TYR A 315 -22.75 19.21 7.78
CA TYR A 315 -21.45 19.77 7.43
C TYR A 315 -21.62 21.23 7.01
N THR A 316 -21.23 22.16 7.88
CA THR A 316 -21.11 23.58 7.55
C THR A 316 -19.70 23.83 7.03
N THR A 317 -19.56 24.16 5.75
CA THR A 317 -18.32 24.66 5.16
C THR A 317 -18.02 26.06 5.69
N LYS A 318 -16.99 26.22 6.54
CA LYS A 318 -16.35 27.50 6.81
C LYS A 318 -14.98 27.53 6.12
N GLY A 319 -14.77 28.56 5.31
CA GLY A 319 -13.57 28.76 4.50
C GLY A 319 -12.30 28.92 5.32
N LEU A 320 -11.24 28.26 4.85
CA LEU A 320 -9.87 28.46 5.29
C LEU A 320 -9.25 29.58 4.45
N GLN A 321 -8.88 30.67 5.11
CA GLN A 321 -7.88 31.61 4.61
C GLN A 321 -6.50 30.96 4.77
N GLU A 322 -5.72 30.99 3.69
CA GLU A 322 -4.34 30.54 3.67
C GLU A 322 -3.44 31.51 4.45
N GLY A 323 -2.79 31.01 5.50
CA GLY A 323 -1.62 31.61 6.14
C GLY A 323 -0.47 30.60 6.13
N PRO A 324 0.79 31.01 5.94
CA PRO A 324 1.90 30.08 5.74
C PRO A 324 2.29 29.41 7.06
N LEU A 325 1.98 28.12 7.20
CA LEU A 325 2.53 27.24 8.22
C LEU A 325 3.95 26.84 7.82
N GLN A 326 4.94 27.14 8.67
CA GLN A 326 6.30 26.60 8.54
C GLN A 326 6.28 25.12 8.95
N ASP A 327 6.40 24.24 7.97
CA ASP A 327 6.49 22.79 8.14
C ASP A 327 7.91 22.37 8.55
N ASN A 328 8.05 21.80 9.75
CA ASN A 328 9.32 21.35 10.36
C ASN A 328 9.56 19.83 10.20
N THR A 329 8.80 19.13 9.35
CA THR A 329 8.98 17.69 9.12
C THR A 329 10.34 17.36 8.49
N LEU A 330 10.84 16.14 8.73
CA LEU A 330 12.06 15.62 8.10
C LEU A 330 11.96 15.73 6.55
N SER A 331 10.78 15.49 6.01
CA SER A 331 10.44 15.66 4.59
C SER A 331 10.62 17.11 4.12
N ALA A 332 10.13 18.09 4.88
CA ALA A 332 10.33 19.52 4.57
C ALA A 332 11.82 19.92 4.62
N ARG A 333 12.59 19.37 5.56
CA ARG A 333 14.05 19.59 5.65
C ARG A 333 14.80 19.00 4.45
N ILE A 334 14.44 17.79 4.02
CA ILE A 334 15.02 17.15 2.84
C ILE A 334 14.68 17.93 1.56
N ILE A 335 13.42 18.34 1.40
CA ILE A 335 12.98 19.14 0.24
C ILE A 335 13.69 20.50 0.20
N ASN A 336 13.85 21.17 1.34
CA ASN A 336 14.55 22.46 1.42
C ASN A 336 16.06 22.32 1.21
N ALA A 337 16.67 21.22 1.66
CA ALA A 337 18.06 20.89 1.37
C ALA A 337 18.27 20.64 -0.13
N ALA A 338 17.39 19.85 -0.77
CA ALA A 338 17.42 19.58 -2.20
C ALA A 338 17.23 20.87 -3.04
N ARG A 339 16.31 21.76 -2.65
CA ARG A 339 16.11 23.07 -3.31
C ARG A 339 17.32 24.00 -3.16
N SER A 340 17.93 24.03 -1.97
CA SER A 340 19.13 24.84 -1.70
C SER A 340 20.33 24.33 -2.49
N PHE A 341 20.49 23.01 -2.56
CA PHE A 341 21.51 22.34 -3.38
C PHE A 341 21.30 22.61 -4.88
N THR A 342 20.08 22.49 -5.39
CA THR A 342 19.74 22.79 -6.80
C THR A 342 20.07 24.25 -7.15
N LYS A 343 19.79 25.20 -6.24
CA LYS A 343 20.18 26.61 -6.41
C LYS A 343 21.71 26.79 -6.43
N ALA A 344 22.44 26.05 -5.59
CA ALA A 344 23.90 26.05 -5.58
C ALA A 344 24.48 25.47 -6.88
N CYS A 345 23.99 24.32 -7.33
CA CYS A 345 24.36 23.69 -8.61
C CYS A 345 24.05 24.60 -9.80
N SER A 346 22.90 25.29 -9.82
CA SER A 346 22.57 26.26 -10.87
C SER A 346 23.54 27.44 -10.91
N LYS A 347 23.96 27.96 -9.74
CA LYS A 347 24.97 29.03 -9.65
C LYS A 347 26.35 28.55 -10.11
N VAL A 348 26.74 27.33 -9.79
CA VAL A 348 28.01 26.73 -10.24
C VAL A 348 27.98 26.45 -11.74
N TRP A 349 26.88 25.89 -12.27
CA TRP A 349 26.68 25.62 -13.69
C TRP A 349 26.79 26.90 -14.53
N LYS A 350 26.11 27.98 -14.12
CA LYS A 350 26.18 29.30 -14.77
C LYS A 350 27.57 29.93 -14.76
N LYS A 351 28.41 29.57 -13.79
CA LYS A 351 29.79 30.04 -13.66
C LYS A 351 30.81 29.12 -14.34
N SER A 352 30.42 27.91 -14.73
CA SER A 352 31.32 26.97 -15.38
C SER A 352 31.69 27.45 -16.79
N CYS A 353 32.97 27.38 -17.14
CA CYS A 353 33.46 27.68 -18.49
C CYS A 353 32.79 26.78 -19.55
N PHE A 354 32.31 25.60 -19.15
CA PHE A 354 31.62 24.65 -20.02
C PHE A 354 30.26 25.17 -20.50
N ALA A 355 29.43 25.71 -19.60
CA ALA A 355 28.14 26.31 -19.98
C ALA A 355 28.31 27.56 -20.87
N GLN A 356 29.36 28.34 -20.64
CA GLN A 356 29.68 29.51 -21.45
C GLN A 356 30.23 29.14 -22.84
N ALA A 357 30.97 28.04 -22.95
CA ALA A 357 31.44 27.49 -24.23
C ALA A 357 30.29 26.86 -25.04
N TRP A 358 29.41 26.10 -24.38
CA TRP A 358 28.23 25.48 -25.00
C TRP A 358 27.29 26.52 -25.62
N PHE A 359 27.01 27.62 -24.92
CA PHE A 359 26.19 28.70 -25.47
C PHE A 359 26.85 29.47 -26.62
N LYS A 360 28.18 29.44 -26.74
CA LYS A 360 28.92 30.08 -27.85
C LYS A 360 29.03 29.21 -29.10
N GLN A 361 28.97 27.88 -28.98
CA GLN A 361 29.20 26.95 -30.10
C GLN A 361 27.98 26.12 -30.53
N GLY A 362 26.99 25.93 -29.64
CA GLY A 362 25.85 25.02 -29.85
C GLY A 362 24.95 25.25 -31.09
N PRO A 363 24.78 26.47 -31.65
CA PRO A 363 23.91 26.64 -32.81
C PRO A 363 24.55 26.33 -34.17
N GLN A 364 25.89 26.21 -34.25
CA GLN A 364 26.62 26.02 -35.51
C GLN A 364 26.71 24.54 -35.90
N GLU A 365 26.98 23.65 -34.94
CA GLU A 365 27.15 22.20 -35.21
C GLU A 365 25.83 21.50 -35.57
N ILE A 366 24.69 21.98 -35.04
CA ILE A 366 23.35 21.44 -35.39
C ILE A 366 22.98 21.72 -36.86
N LYS A 367 23.50 22.81 -37.45
CA LYS A 367 23.26 23.12 -38.87
C LYS A 367 24.11 22.25 -39.80
N GLN A 368 25.29 21.82 -39.36
CA GLN A 368 26.19 21.01 -40.16
C GLN A 368 25.72 19.54 -40.20
N ALA A 369 25.24 19.00 -39.07
CA ALA A 369 24.63 17.66 -39.01
C ALA A 369 23.37 17.54 -39.88
N LYS A 370 22.55 18.60 -39.98
CA LYS A 370 21.37 18.63 -40.88
C LYS A 370 21.71 18.69 -42.37
N LEU A 371 22.92 19.14 -42.73
CA LEU A 371 23.36 19.19 -44.13
C LEU A 371 23.89 17.82 -44.60
N GLU A 372 24.56 17.09 -43.70
CA GLU A 372 25.07 15.74 -43.97
C GLU A 372 23.94 14.71 -44.09
N GLU A 373 22.89 14.81 -43.25
CA GLU A 373 21.71 13.94 -43.33
C GLU A 373 20.94 14.09 -44.66
N LYS A 374 20.92 15.30 -45.24
CA LYS A 374 20.30 15.56 -46.55
C LYS A 374 21.10 14.98 -47.73
N THR A 375 22.41 14.84 -47.57
CA THR A 375 23.29 14.31 -48.64
C THR A 375 23.20 12.78 -48.70
N ILE A 376 23.04 12.12 -47.55
CA ILE A 376 22.88 10.65 -47.48
C ILE A 376 21.54 10.21 -48.09
N HIS A 377 20.48 11.02 -47.98
CA HIS A 377 19.18 10.71 -48.57
C HIS A 377 19.09 10.87 -50.10
N LEU A 378 20.02 11.60 -50.73
CA LEU A 378 20.07 11.75 -52.19
C LEU A 378 20.83 10.60 -52.88
N ILE A 379 21.74 9.93 -52.18
CA ILE A 379 22.53 8.81 -52.74
C ILE A 379 21.74 7.49 -52.70
N THR A 380 20.68 7.40 -51.90
CA THR A 380 19.85 6.18 -51.76
C THR A 380 18.65 6.10 -52.71
N LEU A 381 18.53 7.00 -53.69
CA LEU A 381 17.43 7.03 -54.68
C LEU A 381 17.89 6.83 -56.14
N GLU A 382 19.17 6.50 -56.37
CA GLU A 382 19.71 6.18 -57.71
C GLU A 382 20.39 4.80 -57.82
N GLU A 383 20.17 3.91 -56.85
CA GLU A 383 20.40 2.46 -56.96
C GLU A 383 19.08 1.71 -56.71
#